data_AF-A0A350DCS0-F1
#
_entry.id   AF-A0A350DCS0-F1
#
_cell.length_a   1.000
_cell.length_b   1.000
_cell.length_c   1.000
_cell.angle_alpha   90.00
_cell.angle_beta   90.00
_cell.angle_gamma   90.00
#
_symmetry.space_group_name_H-M   'P 1'
#
loop_
_entity.id
_entity.type
_entity.pdbx_description
1 polymer ?
#
loop_
_entity_poly.entity_id
_entity_poly.type
_entity_poly.pdbx_seq_one_letter_code
_entity_poly.pdbx_strand_id
1 'polypeptide(L)'
;MGLLLAVTLPLILFPEMGRVWVMAAQSFVTTNFGVLYLAMGVASLGFMFYIVFSDIGQIKLGDVDAEPEFSLLSWGAMLFAAGIGGAVVFWGMVEWMYYLQSPPFHVEPFSEEATAWAATYGMFHWGPIAWSIYLVPALPMAYFL
;
A
#
# COMPACT_ATOMS: atom_id res chain seq x y z
N MET A 1 10.28 20.22 11.00
CA MET A 1 11.76 20.09 10.88
C MET A 1 12.40 19.49 12.14
N GLY A 2 12.08 19.97 13.36
CA GLY A 2 12.70 19.46 14.60
C GLY A 2 12.58 17.95 14.82
N LEU A 3 11.38 17.36 14.64
CA LEU A 3 11.19 15.91 14.75
C LEU A 3 12.03 15.11 13.75
N LEU A 4 12.06 15.56 12.49
CA LEU A 4 12.85 14.92 11.44
C LEU A 4 14.33 14.87 11.85
N LEU A 5 14.91 16.01 12.24
CA LEU A 5 16.30 16.09 12.68
C LEU A 5 16.58 15.27 13.94
N ALA A 6 15.65 15.26 14.89
CA ALA A 6 15.78 14.47 16.11
C ALA A 6 15.83 12.95 15.83
N VAL A 7 15.16 12.48 14.77
CA VAL A 7 15.21 11.08 14.36
C VAL A 7 16.42 10.80 13.46
N THR A 8 16.73 11.67 12.49
CA THR A 8 17.76 11.38 11.49
C THR A 8 19.18 11.60 11.99
N LEU A 9 19.44 12.63 12.82
CA LEU A 9 20.79 12.91 13.31
C LEU A 9 21.38 11.75 14.14
N PRO A 10 20.67 11.14 15.10
CA PRO A 10 21.20 9.98 15.82
C PRO A 10 21.50 8.79 14.91
N LEU A 11 20.67 8.54 13.89
CA LEU A 11 20.88 7.44 12.95
C LEU A 11 22.13 7.65 12.08
N ILE A 12 22.43 8.90 11.71
CA ILE A 12 23.64 9.26 10.95
C ILE A 12 24.89 9.15 11.84
N LEU A 13 24.80 9.63 13.09
CA LEU A 13 25.94 9.68 14.00
C LEU A 13 26.29 8.30 14.60
N PHE A 14 25.31 7.41 14.76
CA PHE A 14 25.48 6.09 15.37
C PHE A 14 24.86 4.98 14.50
N PRO A 15 25.42 4.68 13.32
CA PRO A 15 24.77 3.80 12.34
C PRO A 15 24.54 2.36 12.81
N GLU A 16 25.50 1.76 13.53
CA GLU A 16 25.35 0.38 14.01
C GLU A 16 24.26 0.28 15.10
N MET A 17 24.27 1.22 16.04
CA MET A 17 23.24 1.27 17.09
C MET A 17 21.88 1.68 16.51
N GLY A 18 21.87 2.58 15.53
CA GLY A 18 20.70 2.99 14.78
C GLY A 18 20.02 1.81 14.09
N ARG A 19 20.80 0.90 13.48
CA ARG A 19 20.28 -0.36 12.92
C ARG A 19 19.56 -1.19 13.98
N VAL A 20 20.16 -1.35 15.17
CA VAL A 20 19.53 -2.09 16.28
C VAL A 20 18.22 -1.44 16.71
N TRP A 21 18.18 -0.11 16.87
CA TRP A 21 16.96 0.62 17.24
C TRP A 21 15.87 0.51 16.18
N VAL A 22 16.21 0.66 14.90
CA VAL A 22 15.26 0.53 13.78
C VAL A 22 14.71 -0.88 13.71
N MET A 23 15.54 -1.91 13.84
CA MET A 23 15.07 -3.31 13.85
C MET A 23 14.20 -3.60 15.06
N ALA A 24 14.54 -3.09 16.24
CA ALA A 24 13.72 -3.24 17.43
C ALA A 24 12.35 -2.56 17.27
N ALA A 25 12.32 -1.34 16.71
CA ALA A 25 11.08 -0.62 16.42
C ALA A 25 10.25 -1.34 15.34
N GLN A 26 10.88 -1.80 14.26
CA GLN A 26 10.23 -2.58 13.21
C GLN A 26 9.60 -3.84 13.80
N SER A 27 10.37 -4.63 14.56
CA SER A 27 9.86 -5.84 15.22
C SER A 27 8.72 -5.54 16.19
N PHE A 28 8.83 -4.47 16.99
CA PHE A 28 7.75 -4.08 17.89
C PHE A 28 6.45 -3.79 17.13
N VAL A 29 6.53 -3.01 16.04
CA VAL A 29 5.36 -2.65 15.24
C VAL A 29 4.79 -3.87 14.51
N THR A 30 5.62 -4.66 13.83
CA THR A 30 5.13 -5.81 13.04
C THR A 30 4.56 -6.92 13.92
N THR A 31 5.14 -7.16 15.11
CA THR A 31 4.64 -8.18 16.04
C THR A 31 3.36 -7.75 16.75
N ASN A 32 3.27 -6.52 17.24
CA ASN A 32 2.12 -6.09 18.07
C ASN A 32 0.98 -5.47 17.25
N PHE A 33 1.29 -4.78 16.15
CA PHE A 33 0.32 -4.03 15.34
C PHE A 33 0.10 -4.63 13.95
N GLY A 34 0.79 -5.72 13.59
CA GLY A 34 0.63 -6.37 12.29
C GLY A 34 -0.81 -6.76 11.98
N VAL A 35 -1.56 -7.26 12.98
CA VAL A 35 -2.97 -7.60 12.82
C VAL A 35 -3.84 -6.38 12.52
N LEU A 36 -3.53 -5.22 13.12
CA LEU A 36 -4.26 -3.98 12.86
C LEU A 36 -3.98 -3.48 11.45
N TYR A 37 -2.75 -3.62 10.96
CA TYR A 37 -2.40 -3.27 9.58
C TYR A 37 -3.17 -4.13 8.56
N LEU A 38 -3.24 -5.46 8.79
CA LEU A 38 -4.02 -6.37 7.95
C LEU A 38 -5.52 -6.07 8.03
N ALA A 39 -6.05 -5.86 9.23
CA ALA A 39 -7.46 -5.52 9.44
C ALA A 39 -7.83 -4.20 8.73
N MET A 40 -6.94 -3.21 8.74
CA MET A 40 -7.13 -1.95 8.02
C MET A 40 -7.22 -2.16 6.50
N GLY A 41 -6.38 -3.01 5.91
CA GLY A 41 -6.46 -3.35 4.49
C GLY A 41 -7.78 -4.02 4.13
N VAL A 42 -8.20 -5.03 4.90
CA VAL A 42 -9.48 -5.72 4.71
C VAL A 42 -10.66 -4.75 4.90
N ALA A 43 -10.63 -3.91 5.93
CA ALA A 43 -11.66 -2.92 6.18
C ALA A 43 -11.75 -1.87 5.07
N SER A 44 -10.61 -1.42 4.52
CA SER A 44 -10.56 -0.48 3.40
C SER A 44 -11.15 -1.10 2.12
N LEU A 45 -10.86 -2.38 1.87
CA LEU A 45 -11.46 -3.11 0.74
C LEU A 45 -12.97 -3.29 0.93
N GLY A 46 -13.42 -3.61 2.15
CA GLY A 46 -14.84 -3.67 2.49
C GLY A 46 -15.54 -2.32 2.34
N PHE A 47 -14.89 -1.23 2.77
CA PHE A 47 -15.38 0.13 2.59
C PHE A 47 -15.50 0.50 1.11
N MET A 48 -14.51 0.16 0.29
CA MET A 48 -14.59 0.36 -1.17
C MET A 48 -15.81 -0.35 -1.75
N PHE A 49 -16.02 -1.62 -1.43
CA PHE A 49 -17.21 -2.35 -1.91
C PHE A 49 -18.50 -1.73 -1.42
N TYR A 50 -18.55 -1.32 -0.14
CA TYR A 50 -19.70 -0.62 0.41
C TYR A 50 -20.01 0.66 -0.39
N ILE A 51 -19.02 1.51 -0.67
CA ILE A 51 -19.22 2.71 -1.48
C ILE A 51 -19.75 2.34 -2.87
N VAL A 52 -19.10 1.42 -3.58
CA VAL A 52 -19.46 1.04 -4.95
C VAL A 52 -20.91 0.54 -5.05
N PHE A 53 -21.40 -0.21 -4.06
CA PHE A 53 -22.73 -0.82 -4.09
C PHE A 53 -23.81 -0.05 -3.32
N SER A 54 -23.47 1.05 -2.63
CA SER A 54 -24.43 1.83 -1.86
C SER A 54 -24.87 3.09 -2.61
N ASP A 55 -26.00 3.66 -2.16
CA ASP A 55 -26.54 4.91 -2.70
C ASP A 55 -25.54 6.07 -2.60
N ILE A 56 -24.66 6.06 -1.59
CA ILE A 56 -23.65 7.12 -1.43
C ILE A 56 -22.54 7.06 -2.48
N GLY A 57 -22.31 5.90 -3.13
CA GLY A 57 -21.41 5.81 -4.29
C GLY A 57 -21.96 6.46 -5.55
N GLN A 58 -23.26 6.77 -5.58
CA GLN A 58 -23.90 7.50 -6.68
C GLN A 58 -23.77 9.02 -6.52
N ILE A 59 -23.24 9.49 -5.39
CA ILE A 59 -23.02 10.91 -5.14
C ILE A 59 -21.89 11.39 -6.06
N LYS A 60 -22.23 12.38 -6.88
CA LYS A 60 -21.27 13.11 -7.69
C LYS A 60 -20.34 13.91 -6.78
N LEU A 61 -19.03 13.77 -6.99
CA LEU A 61 -18.01 14.56 -6.29
C LEU A 61 -17.83 15.88 -7.04
N GLY A 62 -18.36 16.97 -6.46
CA GLY A 62 -18.43 18.29 -7.06
C GLY A 62 -19.87 18.82 -7.19
N ASP A 63 -20.04 19.99 -7.80
CA ASP A 63 -21.35 20.61 -7.97
C ASP A 63 -22.29 19.78 -8.88
N VAL A 64 -23.59 19.96 -8.70
CA VAL A 64 -24.64 19.25 -9.47
C VAL A 64 -24.43 19.41 -10.98
N ASP A 65 -23.98 20.59 -11.42
CA ASP A 65 -23.76 20.90 -12.84
C ASP A 65 -22.29 20.76 -13.29
N ALA A 66 -21.36 20.36 -12.40
CA ALA A 66 -19.94 20.25 -12.73
C ALA A 66 -19.66 19.12 -13.75
N GLU A 67 -18.86 19.36 -14.78
CA GLU A 67 -18.43 18.28 -15.66
C GLU A 67 -17.05 17.75 -15.23
N PRO A 68 -16.71 16.47 -15.50
CA PRO A 68 -15.36 15.97 -15.26
C PRO A 68 -14.32 16.82 -15.99
N GLU A 69 -13.36 17.37 -15.25
CA GLU A 69 -12.28 18.20 -15.83
C GLU A 69 -11.40 17.44 -16.83
N PHE A 70 -11.29 16.12 -16.65
CA PHE A 70 -10.45 15.25 -17.46
C PHE A 70 -11.29 14.16 -18.12
N SER A 71 -10.95 13.82 -19.36
CA SER A 71 -11.52 12.65 -20.02
C SER A 71 -11.14 11.37 -19.27
N LEU A 72 -11.95 10.32 -19.39
CA LEU A 72 -11.74 9.05 -18.69
C LEU A 72 -10.34 8.46 -18.97
N LEU A 73 -9.85 8.57 -20.21
CA LEU A 73 -8.52 8.10 -20.58
C LEU A 73 -7.41 8.93 -19.91
N SER A 74 -7.55 10.25 -19.89
CA SER A 74 -6.59 11.13 -19.24
C SER A 74 -6.57 10.91 -17.72
N TRP A 75 -7.74 10.77 -17.09
CA TRP A 75 -7.88 10.44 -15.68
C TRP A 75 -7.24 9.09 -15.33
N GLY A 76 -7.50 8.05 -16.12
CA GLY A 76 -6.87 6.73 -15.94
C GLY A 76 -5.34 6.79 -16.09
N ALA A 77 -4.83 7.56 -17.05
CA ALA A 77 -3.39 7.77 -17.22
C ALA A 77 -2.77 8.52 -16.02
N MET A 78 -3.45 9.51 -15.46
CA MET A 78 -2.99 10.22 -14.25
C MET A 78 -2.92 9.30 -13.04
N LEU A 79 -3.90 8.43 -12.83
CA LEU A 79 -3.85 7.43 -11.75
C LEU A 79 -2.65 6.49 -11.89
N PHE A 80 -2.38 6.01 -13.10
CA PHE A 80 -1.22 5.15 -13.36
C PHE A 80 0.10 5.90 -13.15
N ALA A 81 0.20 7.14 -13.62
CA ALA A 81 1.39 7.98 -13.43
C ALA A 81 1.64 8.33 -11.96
N ALA A 82 0.59 8.60 -11.18
CA ALA A 82 0.70 8.85 -9.74
C ALA A 82 1.07 7.59 -8.94
N GLY A 83 0.62 6.42 -9.41
CA GLY A 83 0.86 5.13 -8.76
C GLY A 83 2.23 4.50 -9.00
N ILE A 84 2.83 4.77 -10.16
CA ILE A 84 4.14 4.20 -10.51
C ILE A 84 5.25 5.07 -9.92
N GLY A 85 5.57 4.78 -8.66
CA GLY A 85 6.79 5.27 -8.02
C GLY A 85 7.99 4.37 -8.28
N GLY A 86 9.18 4.84 -7.89
CA GLY A 86 10.41 4.04 -7.95
C GLY A 86 10.32 2.70 -7.19
N ALA A 87 9.45 2.62 -6.18
CA ALA A 87 9.18 1.38 -5.45
C ALA A 87 8.57 0.28 -6.35
N VAL A 88 7.64 0.61 -7.25
CA VAL A 88 7.01 -0.37 -8.16
C VAL A 88 8.04 -0.96 -9.12
N VAL A 89 8.94 -0.12 -9.65
CA VAL A 89 10.02 -0.56 -10.54
C VAL A 89 10.99 -1.47 -9.80
N PHE A 90 11.41 -1.08 -8.58
CA PHE A 90 12.34 -1.87 -7.79
C PHE A 90 11.73 -3.22 -7.38
N TRP A 91 10.58 -3.20 -6.70
CA TRP A 91 9.95 -4.41 -6.17
C TRP A 91 9.41 -5.29 -7.30
N GLY A 92 8.89 -4.72 -8.38
CA GLY A 92 8.45 -5.50 -9.55
C GLY A 92 9.56 -6.37 -10.15
N MET A 93 10.84 -5.99 -10.00
CA MET A 93 11.97 -6.79 -10.47
C MET A 93 12.45 -7.85 -9.49
N VAL A 94 12.33 -7.63 -8.18
CA VAL A 94 13.02 -8.45 -7.15
C VAL A 94 12.07 -9.24 -6.25
N GLU A 95 10.84 -8.78 -6.06
CA GLU A 95 9.92 -9.29 -5.05
C GLU A 95 9.59 -10.77 -5.22
N TRP A 96 9.42 -11.23 -6.47
CA TRP A 96 9.18 -12.64 -6.79
C TRP A 96 10.30 -13.57 -6.29
N MET A 97 11.55 -13.12 -6.32
CA MET A 97 12.69 -13.92 -5.86
C MET A 97 12.65 -14.10 -4.34
N TYR A 98 12.20 -13.06 -3.61
CA TYR A 98 11.99 -13.17 -2.16
C TYR A 98 10.93 -14.21 -1.83
N TYR A 99 9.83 -14.28 -2.59
CA TYR A 99 8.81 -15.31 -2.41
C TYR A 99 9.30 -16.71 -2.75
N LEU A 100 10.23 -16.84 -3.69
CA LEU A 100 10.82 -18.14 -4.00
C LEU A 100 11.78 -18.61 -2.90
N GLN A 101 12.57 -17.70 -2.33
CA GLN A 101 13.58 -17.97 -1.30
C GLN A 101 12.99 -18.09 0.12
N SER A 102 11.92 -17.36 0.40
CA SER A 102 11.28 -17.28 1.71
C SER A 102 9.75 -17.20 1.51
N PRO A 103 9.14 -18.28 1.00
CA PRO A 103 7.72 -18.28 0.68
C PRO A 103 6.86 -18.14 1.95
N PRO A 104 5.62 -17.64 1.79
CA PRO A 104 4.66 -17.57 2.90
C PRO A 104 4.23 -18.97 3.35
N PHE A 105 3.52 -19.04 4.47
CA PHE A 105 2.86 -20.27 4.98
C PHE A 105 3.79 -21.45 5.25
N HIS A 106 5.08 -21.21 5.51
CA HIS A 106 6.10 -22.23 5.80
C HIS A 106 6.33 -23.24 4.67
N VAL A 107 6.06 -22.83 3.42
CA VAL A 107 6.36 -23.63 2.22
C VAL A 107 7.87 -23.82 2.07
N GLU A 108 8.29 -24.93 1.45
CA GLU A 108 9.72 -25.18 1.20
C GLU A 108 10.26 -24.21 0.13
N PRO A 109 11.38 -23.49 0.40
CA PRO A 109 12.02 -22.63 -0.60
C PRO A 109 12.34 -23.35 -1.90
N PHE A 110 12.18 -22.65 -3.04
CA PHE A 110 12.43 -23.18 -4.39
C PHE A 110 11.59 -24.41 -4.81
N SER A 111 10.56 -24.76 -4.06
CA SER A 111 9.58 -25.78 -4.45
C SER A 111 8.65 -25.28 -5.57
N GLU A 112 7.90 -26.22 -6.16
CA GLU A 112 6.83 -25.88 -7.12
C GLU A 112 5.77 -24.98 -6.47
N GLU A 113 5.42 -25.23 -5.21
CA GLU A 113 4.48 -24.41 -4.45
C GLU A 113 5.02 -22.99 -4.19
N ALA A 114 6.31 -22.86 -3.83
CA ALA A 114 6.95 -21.55 -3.68
C ALA A 114 6.95 -20.76 -5.01
N THR A 115 7.09 -21.45 -6.13
CA THR A 115 7.01 -20.84 -7.48
C THR A 115 5.60 -20.31 -7.77
N ALA A 116 4.56 -21.05 -7.40
CA ALA A 116 3.17 -20.60 -7.53
C ALA A 116 2.89 -19.36 -6.67
N TRP A 117 3.39 -19.32 -5.44
CA TRP A 117 3.30 -18.13 -4.60
C TRP A 117 4.10 -16.95 -5.16
N ALA A 118 5.31 -17.18 -5.66
CA ALA A 118 6.13 -16.13 -6.27
C ALA A 118 5.45 -15.44 -7.47
N ALA A 119 4.66 -16.19 -8.24
CA ALA A 119 3.90 -15.65 -9.37
C ALA A 119 2.64 -14.86 -8.97
N THR A 120 2.10 -15.08 -7.76
CA THR A 120 0.75 -14.58 -7.39
C THR A 120 0.76 -13.62 -6.20
N TYR A 121 1.68 -13.76 -5.25
CA TYR A 121 1.68 -12.99 -4.00
C TYR A 121 1.94 -11.50 -4.22
N GLY A 122 2.73 -11.14 -5.25
CA GLY A 122 2.87 -9.75 -5.67
C GLY A 122 1.55 -9.11 -6.08
N MET A 123 0.63 -9.86 -6.69
CA MET A 123 -0.71 -9.34 -7.04
C MET A 123 -1.53 -8.99 -5.80
N PHE A 124 -1.30 -9.68 -4.67
CA PHE A 124 -1.94 -9.33 -3.40
C PHE A 124 -1.38 -7.99 -2.86
N HIS A 125 -0.06 -7.78 -2.90
CA HIS A 125 0.54 -6.54 -2.39
C HIS A 125 0.33 -5.30 -3.26
N TRP A 126 0.16 -5.47 -4.57
CA TRP A 126 0.01 -4.36 -5.52
C TRP A 126 -1.38 -4.30 -6.16
N GLY A 127 -2.30 -5.18 -5.75
CA GLY A 127 -3.65 -5.32 -6.29
C GLY A 127 -4.71 -4.54 -5.50
N PRO A 128 -6.00 -4.91 -5.68
CA PRO A 128 -7.13 -4.11 -5.20
C PRO A 128 -7.11 -3.75 -3.72
N ILE A 129 -6.59 -4.63 -2.86
CA ILE A 129 -6.51 -4.38 -1.42
C ILE A 129 -5.53 -3.24 -1.06
N ALA A 130 -4.44 -3.07 -1.81
CA ALA A 130 -3.51 -1.97 -1.59
C ALA A 130 -4.10 -0.64 -2.09
N TRP A 131 -4.78 -0.68 -3.24
CA TRP A 131 -5.42 0.51 -3.82
C TRP A 131 -6.64 0.99 -3.05
N SER A 132 -7.40 0.09 -2.43
CA SER A 132 -8.59 0.46 -1.65
C SER A 132 -8.26 1.34 -0.44
N ILE A 133 -7.03 1.23 0.11
CA ILE A 133 -6.58 2.06 1.22
C ILE A 133 -6.56 3.55 0.83
N TYR A 134 -6.22 3.88 -0.42
CA TYR A 134 -6.20 5.27 -0.87
C TYR A 134 -7.58 5.90 -0.96
N LEU A 135 -8.64 5.10 -1.15
CA LEU A 135 -10.01 5.61 -1.18
C LEU A 135 -10.46 6.17 0.16
N VAL A 136 -9.95 5.62 1.27
CA VAL A 136 -10.36 6.00 2.63
C VAL A 136 -10.16 7.50 2.88
N PRO A 137 -8.99 8.11 2.63
CA PRO A 137 -8.84 9.56 2.70
C PRO A 137 -9.28 10.29 1.42
N ALA A 138 -9.13 9.69 0.23
CA ALA A 138 -9.42 10.39 -1.02
C ALA A 138 -10.89 10.79 -1.17
N LEU A 139 -11.82 9.92 -0.75
CA LEU A 139 -13.26 10.19 -0.87
C LEU A 139 -13.72 11.37 0.00
N PRO A 140 -13.43 11.42 1.32
CA PRO A 140 -13.74 12.61 2.12
C PRO A 140 -13.09 13.88 1.58
N MET A 141 -11.83 13.81 1.14
CA MET A 141 -11.16 14.99 0.57
C MET A 141 -11.88 15.47 -0.69
N ALA A 142 -12.21 14.57 -1.62
CA ALA A 142 -12.91 14.93 -2.86
C ALA A 142 -14.39 15.32 -2.66
N TYR A 143 -14.99 14.95 -1.52
CA TYR A 143 -16.36 15.35 -1.18
C TYR A 143 -16.43 16.73 -0.53
N PHE A 144 -15.41 17.09 0.27
CA PHE A 144 -15.39 18.36 1.02
C PHE A 144 -14.61 19.49 0.34
N LEU A 145 -13.65 19.17 -0.53
CA LEU A 145 -12.92 20.13 -1.34
C LEU A 145 -13.67 20.40 -2.65
#